data_AF-A0A959T0V6-F1
#
_entry.id   AF-A0A959T0V6-F1
#
_cell.length_a   1.000
_cell.length_b   1.000
_cell.length_c   1.000
_cell.angle_alpha   90.00
_cell.angle_beta   90.00
_cell.angle_gamma   90.00
#
_symmetry.space_group_name_H-M   'P 1'
#
loop_
_entity.id
_entity.type
_entity.pdbx_description
1 polymer ?
#
loop_
_entity_poly.entity_id
_entity_poly.type
_entity_poly.pdbx_seq_one_letter_code
_entity_poly.pdbx_strand_id
1 'polypeptide(L)'
;MDLLRELALKGRLVFVVIHQPSSDIFKMFDRLLLMDQEGHPVYYGDPVEAVVYFKQVTGQVAAQAGQCSACGNVNPEQIFNILEAKLV
;
A
#
# COMPACT_ATOMS: atom_id res chain seq x y z
N MET A 1 8.66 12.12 -7.43
CA MET A 1 7.36 12.29 -6.73
C MET A 1 7.20 13.69 -6.14
N ASP A 2 8.28 14.42 -5.92
CA ASP A 2 8.27 15.70 -5.19
C ASP A 2 7.37 16.75 -5.81
N LEU A 3 7.38 16.88 -7.14
CA LEU A 3 6.45 17.79 -7.84
C LEU A 3 4.99 17.43 -7.54
N LEU A 4 4.61 16.16 -7.70
CA LEU A 4 3.23 15.71 -7.45
C LEU A 4 2.82 15.93 -5.98
N ARG A 5 3.76 15.69 -5.05
CA ARG A 5 3.57 15.99 -3.63
C ARG A 5 3.35 17.48 -3.39
N GLU A 6 4.13 18.34 -4.02
CA GLU A 6 3.98 19.79 -3.95
C GLU A 6 2.63 20.26 -4.50
N LEU A 7 2.17 19.68 -5.62
CA LEU A 7 0.84 19.97 -6.16
C LEU A 7 -0.25 19.60 -5.16
N ALA A 8 -0.14 18.44 -4.51
CA ALA A 8 -1.06 17.99 -3.47
C ALA A 8 -1.07 18.92 -2.25
N LEU A 9 0.11 19.33 -1.77
CA LEU A 9 0.26 20.28 -0.67
C LEU A 9 -0.31 21.68 -1.01
N LYS A 10 -0.36 22.04 -2.29
CA LYS A 10 -1.02 23.26 -2.79
C LYS A 10 -2.54 23.11 -2.96
N GLY A 11 -3.13 22.03 -2.46
CA GLY A 11 -4.57 21.79 -2.47
C GLY A 11 -5.12 21.16 -3.75
N ARG A 12 -4.26 20.65 -4.65
CA ARG A 12 -4.72 19.92 -5.84
C ARG A 12 -4.95 18.45 -5.52
N LEU A 13 -6.04 17.88 -6.02
CA LEU A 13 -6.25 16.45 -5.99
C LEU A 13 -5.36 15.78 -7.06
N VAL A 14 -4.55 14.81 -6.64
CA VAL A 14 -3.63 14.09 -7.52
C VAL A 14 -3.91 12.60 -7.41
N PHE A 15 -4.21 11.95 -8.53
CA PHE A 15 -4.25 10.51 -8.65
C PHE A 15 -3.00 10.02 -9.37
N VAL A 16 -2.35 9.00 -8.80
CA VAL A 16 -1.16 8.38 -9.39
C VAL A 16 -1.34 6.88 -9.34
N VAL A 17 -1.01 6.21 -10.45
CA VAL A 17 -0.88 4.76 -10.51
C VAL A 17 0.60 4.45 -10.67
N ILE A 18 1.15 3.64 -9.77
CA ILE A 18 2.56 3.25 -9.79
C ILE A 18 2.63 1.73 -9.85
N HIS A 19 3.26 1.21 -10.89
CA HIS A 19 3.64 -0.19 -10.94
C HIS A 19 4.84 -0.39 -10.01
N GLN A 20 4.65 -1.21 -8.97
CA GLN A 20 5.71 -1.64 -8.03
C GLN A 20 6.44 -0.47 -7.34
N PRO A 21 5.76 0.26 -6.42
CA PRO A 21 6.40 1.34 -5.69
C PRO A 21 7.48 0.82 -4.73
N SER A 22 8.57 1.57 -4.59
CA SER A 22 9.51 1.35 -3.48
C SER A 22 8.84 1.67 -2.15
N SER A 23 9.43 1.19 -1.05
CA SER A 23 9.00 1.50 0.32
C SER A 23 8.79 3.00 0.57
N ASP A 24 9.74 3.83 0.12
CA ASP A 24 9.66 5.28 0.35
C ASP A 24 8.54 5.91 -0.46
N ILE A 25 8.37 5.53 -1.73
CA ILE A 25 7.27 6.01 -2.57
C ILE A 25 5.92 5.55 -2.01
N PHE A 26 5.84 4.30 -1.54
CA PHE A 26 4.62 3.74 -0.97
C PHE A 26 4.17 4.48 0.29
N LYS A 27 5.11 4.86 1.16
CA LYS A 27 4.84 5.68 2.35
C LYS A 27 4.47 7.14 2.02
N MET A 28 4.68 7.62 0.79
CA MET A 28 4.33 8.99 0.39
C MET A 28 2.86 9.17 0.03
N PHE A 29 2.10 8.09 -0.17
CA PHE A 29 0.68 8.19 -0.49
C PHE A 29 -0.13 8.59 0.76
N ASP A 30 -1.01 9.57 0.62
CA ASP A 30 -1.94 9.93 1.71
C ASP A 30 -3.06 8.91 1.87
N ARG A 31 -3.50 8.31 0.75
CA ARG A 31 -4.50 7.25 0.68
C ARG A 31 -4.12 6.26 -0.40
N LEU A 32 -4.29 4.98 -0.11
CA LEU A 32 -4.08 3.85 -1.01
C LEU A 32 -5.45 3.30 -1.41
N LEU A 33 -5.76 3.36 -2.71
CA LEU A 33 -6.86 2.60 -3.32
C LEU A 33 -6.25 1.39 -4.03
N LEU A 34 -6.63 0.20 -3.58
CA LEU A 34 -6.12 -1.06 -4.10
C LEU A 34 -7.26 -1.84 -4.75
N MET A 35 -7.02 -2.34 -5.95
CA MET A 35 -7.98 -3.10 -6.73
C MET A 35 -7.44 -4.51 -6.97
N ASP A 36 -8.33 -5.49 -7.04
CA ASP A 36 -7.99 -6.84 -7.50
C ASP A 36 -7.85 -6.90 -9.04
N GLN A 37 -7.55 -8.08 -9.57
CA GLN A 37 -7.38 -8.29 -11.01
C GLN A 37 -8.69 -8.10 -11.81
N GLU A 38 -9.85 -8.20 -11.16
CA GLU A 38 -11.15 -7.97 -11.77
C GLU A 38 -11.59 -6.49 -11.71
N GLY A 39 -10.78 -5.64 -11.05
CA GLY A 39 -11.02 -4.22 -10.90
C GLY A 39 -11.91 -3.86 -9.70
N HIS A 40 -12.20 -4.79 -8.80
CA HIS A 40 -12.95 -4.50 -7.59
C HIS A 40 -12.05 -3.83 -6.54
N PRO A 41 -12.52 -2.76 -5.86
CA PRO A 41 -11.77 -2.15 -4.77
C PRO A 41 -11.73 -3.11 -3.57
N VAL A 42 -10.52 -3.52 -3.18
CA VAL A 42 -10.29 -4.45 -2.07
C VAL A 42 -9.72 -3.77 -0.83
N TYR A 43 -9.21 -2.55 -0.98
CA TYR A 43 -8.74 -1.72 0.14
C TYR A 43 -8.80 -0.24 -0.22
N TYR A 44 -9.22 0.59 0.74
CA TYR A 44 -9.11 2.04 0.67
C TYR A 44 -8.74 2.60 2.05
N GLY A 45 -7.54 3.15 2.20
CA GLY A 45 -7.06 3.58 3.52
C GLY A 45 -5.61 4.03 3.54
N ASP A 46 -4.98 3.95 4.71
CA ASP A 46 -3.57 4.26 4.89
C ASP A 46 -2.66 3.17 4.26
N PRO A 47 -1.58 3.53 3.55
CA PRO A 47 -0.73 2.52 2.91
C PRO A 47 -0.09 1.53 3.87
N VAL A 48 0.37 1.97 5.04
CA VAL A 48 1.04 1.11 6.02
C VAL A 48 0.03 0.20 6.72
N GLU A 49 -1.16 0.71 7.02
CA GLU A 49 -2.26 -0.10 7.56
C GLU A 49 -2.74 -1.17 6.57
N ALA A 50 -2.63 -0.94 5.26
CA ALA A 50 -2.98 -1.95 4.25
C ALA A 50 -2.17 -3.24 4.45
N VAL A 51 -0.86 -3.13 4.75
CA VAL A 51 -0.01 -4.30 5.02
C VAL A 51 -0.51 -5.09 6.22
N VAL A 52 -0.88 -4.39 7.29
CA VAL A 52 -1.43 -5.01 8.51
C VAL A 52 -2.77 -5.69 8.21
N TYR A 53 -3.67 -4.99 7.52
CA TYR A 53 -4.98 -5.50 7.12
C TYR A 53 -4.85 -6.81 6.35
N PHE A 54 -4.04 -6.84 5.28
CA PHE A 54 -3.91 -8.03 4.44
C PHE A 54 -3.24 -9.20 5.17
N LYS A 55 -2.31 -8.94 6.10
CA LYS A 55 -1.75 -9.99 6.96
C LYS A 55 -2.78 -10.56 7.93
N GLN A 56 -3.62 -9.72 8.52
CA GLN A 56 -4.66 -10.16 9.46
C GLN A 56 -5.70 -11.03 8.76
N VAL A 57 -6.23 -10.58 7.61
CA VAL A 57 -7.27 -11.33 6.87
C VAL A 57 -6.75 -12.62 6.22
N THR A 58 -5.43 -12.82 6.14
CA THR A 58 -4.80 -14.06 5.67
C THR A 58 -4.17 -14.89 6.78
N GLY A 59 -4.26 -14.46 8.04
CA GLY A 59 -3.72 -15.19 9.18
C GLY A 59 -2.19 -15.32 9.18
N GLN A 60 -1.46 -14.37 8.59
CA GLN A 60 0.00 -14.40 8.59
C GLN A 60 0.59 -14.11 9.98
N VAL A 61 1.78 -14.67 10.24
CA VAL A 61 2.54 -14.40 11.47
C VAL A 61 2.94 -12.92 11.53
N ALA A 62 2.96 -12.35 12.74
CA ALA A 62 3.26 -10.93 12.97
C ALA A 62 2.33 -9.98 12.19
N ALA A 63 1.03 -10.31 12.14
CA ALA A 63 0.04 -9.55 11.39
C ALA A 63 -0.06 -8.08 11.79
N GLN A 64 0.26 -7.74 13.03
CA GLN A 64 0.33 -6.37 13.55
C GLN A 64 1.53 -5.55 13.05
N ALA A 65 2.50 -6.15 12.35
CA ALA A 65 3.68 -5.46 11.87
C ALA A 65 3.52 -5.02 10.40
N GLY A 66 3.14 -3.75 10.19
CA GLY A 66 3.08 -3.12 8.87
C GLY A 66 4.41 -2.55 8.38
N GLN A 67 5.35 -2.30 9.30
CA GLN A 67 6.63 -1.66 9.03
C GLN A 67 7.75 -2.34 9.84
N CYS A 68 8.95 -2.41 9.29
CA CYS A 68 10.14 -2.89 9.98
C CYS A 68 10.51 -1.95 11.13
N SER A 69 10.60 -2.46 12.35
CA SER A 69 10.96 -1.68 13.55
C SER A 69 12.41 -1.20 13.58
N ALA A 70 13.32 -1.86 12.83
CA ALA A 70 14.74 -1.51 12.81
C ALA A 70 15.09 -0.39 11.82
N CYS A 71 14.49 -0.41 10.62
CA CYS A 71 14.83 0.52 9.53
C CYS A 71 13.65 1.31 8.97
N GLY A 72 12.43 1.09 9.46
CA GLY A 72 11.24 1.79 8.96
C GLY A 72 10.83 1.39 7.54
N ASN A 73 11.36 0.29 7.00
CA ASN A 73 11.00 -0.19 5.67
C ASN A 73 9.61 -0.83 5.66
N VAL A 74 8.83 -0.55 4.63
CA VAL A 74 7.56 -1.22 4.32
C VAL A 74 7.77 -2.02 3.03
N ASN A 75 7.25 -3.25 2.95
CA ASN A 75 7.33 -4.05 1.73
C ASN A 75 5.96 -4.14 1.05
N PRO A 76 5.69 -3.34 0.00
CA PRO A 76 4.42 -3.36 -0.72
C PRO A 76 4.16 -4.69 -1.44
N GLU A 77 5.21 -5.41 -1.85
CA GLU A 77 5.07 -6.71 -2.52
C GLU A 77 4.31 -7.73 -1.68
N GLN A 78 4.35 -7.61 -0.34
CA GLN A 78 3.57 -8.50 0.54
C GLN A 78 2.07 -8.42 0.25
N ILE A 79 1.54 -7.23 -0.05
CA ILE A 79 0.12 -7.06 -0.38
C ILE A 79 -0.18 -7.73 -1.72
N PHE A 80 0.66 -7.49 -2.73
CA PHE A 80 0.46 -8.06 -4.07
C PHE A 80 0.53 -9.59 -4.05
N ASN A 81 1.52 -10.16 -3.35
CA ASN A 81 1.65 -11.61 -3.19
C ASN A 81 0.43 -12.22 -2.50
N ILE A 82 -0.15 -11.54 -1.50
CA ILE A 82 -1.37 -11.99 -0.82
C ILE A 82 -2.57 -12.01 -1.77
N LEU A 83 -2.72 -10.97 -2.59
CA LEU A 83 -3.83 -10.88 -3.53
C LEU A 83 -3.71 -11.91 -4.65
N GLU A 84 -2.50 -12.15 -5.16
CA GLU A 84 -2.24 -13.17 -6.18
C GLU A 84 -2.45 -14.59 -5.64
N ALA A 85 -2.07 -14.86 -4.38
CA ALA A 85 -2.22 -16.18 -3.77
C ALA A 85 -3.70 -16.61 -3.59
N LYS A 86 -4.64 -15.67 -3.50
CA LYS A 86 -6.08 -16.00 -3.42
C LYS A 86 -6.71 -16.40 -4.75
N LEU A 87 -5.99 -16.26 -5.86
CA LEU A 87 -6.48 -16.57 -7.21
C LEU A 87 -6.19 -18.03 -7.63
N VAL A 88 -5.51 -18.82 -6.79
CA VAL A 88 -5.12 -20.22 -7.06
C VAL A 88 -5.88 -21.19 -6.17
#